data_AF-A0A7J4KDD6-F1
#
_entry.id   AF-A0A7J4KDD6-F1
#
_cell.length_a   1.000
_cell.length_b   1.000
_cell.length_c   1.000
_cell.angle_alpha   90.00
_cell.angle_beta   90.00
_cell.angle_gamma   90.00
#
_symmetry.space_group_name_H-M   'P 1'
#
loop_
_entity.id
_entity.type
_entity.pdbx_description
1 polymer ?
#
loop_
_entity_poly.entity_id
_entity_poly.type
_entity_poly.pdbx_seq_one_letter_code
_entity_poly.pdbx_strand_id
1 'polypeptide(L)' 'MIPPPALNRSLALRLILILGIVSLLGDVIYEGGRSIAGPYLLLLGASAFTVAFVAGFGEFIGYAVRLVSG' A
#
# COMPACT_ATOMS: atom_id res chain seq x y z
N MET A 1 -7.62 3.42 -43.40
CA MET A 1 -6.97 3.32 -42.07
C MET A 1 -7.08 4.70 -41.43
N ILE A 2 -7.83 4.86 -40.33
CA ILE A 2 -8.03 6.16 -39.68
C ILE A 2 -6.89 6.33 -38.65
N PRO A 3 -6.12 7.42 -38.66
CA PRO A 3 -5.09 7.65 -37.65
C PRO A 3 -5.72 7.86 -36.27
N PRO A 4 -5.11 7.36 -35.19
CA PRO A 4 -5.64 7.56 -33.85
C PRO A 4 -5.64 9.06 -33.49
N PRO A 5 -6.63 9.52 -32.71
CA PRO A 5 -6.70 10.90 -32.27
C PRO A 5 -5.43 11.27 -31.48
N ALA A 6 -4.93 12.48 -31.70
CA ALA A 6 -3.74 12.98 -30.99
C ALA A 6 -4.02 13.03 -29.48
N LEU A 7 -3.16 12.38 -28.69
CA LEU A 7 -3.28 12.35 -27.23
C LEU A 7 -3.13 13.76 -26.65
N ASN A 8 -4.14 14.22 -25.91
CA ASN A 8 -4.07 15.49 -25.20
C ASN A 8 -3.10 15.37 -24.00
N ARG A 9 -1.87 15.85 -24.21
CA ARG A 9 -0.79 15.77 -23.21
C ARG A 9 -1.15 16.45 -21.88
N SER A 10 -1.90 17.55 -21.91
CA SER A 10 -2.31 18.27 -20.69
C SER A 10 -3.27 17.42 -19.84
N LEU A 11 -4.24 16.76 -20.49
CA LEU A 11 -5.16 15.85 -19.80
C LEU A 11 -4.43 14.64 -19.22
N ALA A 12 -3.50 14.05 -19.98
CA ALA A 12 -2.70 12.92 -19.52
C ALA A 12 -1.84 13.27 -18.30
N LEU A 13 -1.15 14.42 -18.33
CA LEU A 13 -0.35 14.89 -17.19
C LEU A 13 -1.22 15.16 -15.95
N ARG A 14 -2.39 15.79 -16.13
CA ARG A 14 -3.31 16.04 -15.02
C ARG A 14 -3.82 14.74 -14.39
N LEU A 15 -4.12 13.73 -15.20
CA LEU A 15 -4.54 12.41 -14.73
C LEU A 15 -3.43 11.70 -13.96
N ILE A 16 -2.20 11.70 -14.50
CA ILE A 16 -1.02 11.11 -13.82
C ILE A 16 -0.78 11.80 -12.48
N LEU A 17 -0.85 13.13 -12.41
CA LEU A 17 -0.63 13.85 -11.16
C LEU A 17 -1.71 13.55 -10.12
N ILE A 18 -2.98 13.53 -10.51
CA ILE A 18 -4.08 13.20 -9.59
C ILE A 18 -3.94 11.77 -9.09
N LEU A 19 -3.75 10.79 -9.97
CA LEU A 19 -3.55 9.39 -9.56
C LEU A 19 -2.28 9.20 -8.74
N GLY A 20 -1.21 9.94 -9.05
CA GLY A 20 0.02 9.94 -8.27
C GLY A 20 -0.18 10.47 -6.85
N ILE A 21 -0.94 11.54 -6.67
CA ILE A 21 -1.30 12.05 -5.33
C ILE A 21 -2.13 11.00 -4.58
N VAL A 22 -3.13 10.39 -5.22
CA VAL A 22 -3.94 9.33 -4.60
C VAL A 22 -3.07 8.15 -4.17
N SER A 23 -2.14 7.71 -5.02
CA SER A 23 -1.18 6.64 -4.71
C SER A 23 -0.29 7.03 -3.52
N LEU A 24 0.27 8.24 -3.53
CA LEU A 24 1.12 8.74 -2.45
C LEU A 24 0.37 8.76 -1.11
N LEU A 25 -0.88 9.25 -1.10
CA LEU A 25 -1.70 9.26 0.10
C LEU A 25 -2.02 7.83 0.57
N GLY A 26 -2.26 6.91 -0.36
CA GLY A 26 -2.41 5.49 -0.08
C GLY A 26 -1.18 4.91 0.62
N ASP A 27 0.01 5.18 0.09
CA ASP A 27 1.28 4.71 0.66
C ASP A 27 1.50 5.27 2.07
N VAL A 28 1.23 6.56 2.29
CA VAL A 28 1.34 7.18 3.62
C VAL A 28 0.41 6.51 4.64
N ILE A 29 -0.82 6.19 4.25
CA ILE A 29 -1.78 5.51 5.14
C ILE A 29 -1.35 4.06 5.39
N TYR A 30 -0.93 3.35 4.34
CA TYR A 30 -0.53 1.95 4.44
C TYR A 30 0.73 1.77 5.30
N GLU A 31 1.81 2.49 5.00
CA GLU A 31 3.06 2.44 5.78
C GLU A 31 2.87 3.04 7.17
N GLY A 32 2.06 4.10 7.29
CA GLY A 32 1.68 4.68 8.57
C GLY A 32 0.99 3.67 9.48
N GLY A 33 -0.09 3.04 8.99
CA GLY A 33 -0.80 1.99 9.73
C GLY A 33 0.08 0.79 10.08
N ARG A 34 0.89 0.33 9.12
CA ARG A 34 1.85 -0.77 9.33
C ARG A 34 2.85 -0.47 10.43
N SER A 35 3.40 0.75 10.48
CA SER A 35 4.40 1.16 11.47
C SER A 35 3.88 1.17 12.91
N ILE A 36 2.59 1.45 13.12
CA ILE A 36 1.99 1.56 14.46
C ILE A 36 1.27 0.28 14.91
N ALA A 37 0.96 -0.64 14.00
CA ALA A 37 0.17 -1.83 14.32
C ALA A 37 0.78 -2.67 15.46
N GLY A 38 2.09 -2.93 15.43
CA GLY A 38 2.78 -3.68 16.48
C GLY A 38 2.77 -2.97 17.85
N PRO A 39 3.29 -1.74 17.95
CA PRO A 39 3.22 -0.94 19.18
C PRO A 39 1.80 -0.74 19.72
N TYR A 40 0.81 -0.61 18.84
CA TYR A 40 -0.58 -0.48 19.25
C TYR A 40 -1.13 -1.76 19.89
N LEU A 41 -0.78 -2.94 19.36
CA LEU A 41 -1.13 -4.21 20.00
C LEU A 41 -0.49 -4.37 21.38
N LEU A 42 0.75 -3.93 21.56
CA LEU A 42 1.40 -3.89 22.88
C LEU A 42 0.63 -2.99 23.85
N LEU A 43 0.20 -1.81 23.39
CA LEU A 43 -0.61 -0.88 24.21
C LEU A 43 -1.94 -1.51 24.64
N LEU A 44 -2.56 -2.33 23.78
CA LEU A 44 -3.78 -3.08 24.10
C LEU A 44 -3.56 -4.27 25.04
N GLY A 45 -2.31 -4.53 25.48
CA GLY A 45 -1.97 -5.60 26.42
C GLY A 45 -1.58 -6.92 25.77
N ALA A 46 -1.33 -6.96 24.45
CA ALA A 46 -0.80 -8.15 23.81
C ALA A 46 0.63 -8.44 24.30
N SER A 47 0.97 -9.72 24.46
CA SER A 47 2.33 -10.11 24.83
C SER A 47 3.31 -9.83 23.67
N ALA A 48 4.60 -9.60 23.99
CA ALA A 48 5.64 -9.43 22.97
C ALA A 48 5.72 -10.61 21.99
N PHE A 49 5.49 -11.84 22.49
CA PHE A 49 5.42 -13.04 21.64
C PHE A 49 4.26 -12.96 20.64
N THR A 50 3.06 -12.60 21.11
CA THR A 50 1.88 -12.46 20.25
C THR A 50 2.09 -11.39 19.18
N VAL A 51 2.64 -10.23 19.56
CA VAL A 51 2.92 -9.14 18.62
C VAL A 51 3.95 -9.56 17.57
N ALA A 52 5.05 -10.17 17.98
CA ALA A 52 6.07 -10.66 17.05
C ALA A 52 5.52 -11.74 16.10
N PHE A 53 4.71 -12.67 16.62
CA PHE A 53 4.08 -13.70 15.82
C PHE A 53 3.11 -13.12 14.79
N VAL A 54 2.18 -12.25 15.21
CA VAL A 54 1.18 -11.65 14.31
C VAL A 54 1.84 -10.75 13.26
N ALA A 55 2.79 -9.90 13.67
CA ALA A 55 3.50 -9.03 12.73
C ALA A 55 4.31 -9.86 11.71
N GLY A 56 5.15 -10.79 12.18
CA GLY A 56 5.99 -11.61 11.31
C GLY A 56 5.20 -12.56 10.42
N PHE A 57 4.18 -13.23 10.97
CA PHE A 57 3.34 -14.14 10.19
C PHE A 57 2.47 -13.38 9.19
N GLY A 58 1.93 -12.21 9.57
CA GLY A 58 1.18 -11.34 8.65
C GLY A 58 2.02 -10.86 7.47
N GLU A 59 3.27 -10.47 7.71
CA GLU A 59 4.22 -10.14 6.64
C GLU A 59 4.50 -11.33 5.72
N PHE A 60 4.77 -12.51 6.30
CA PHE A 60 5.01 -13.72 5.53
C PHE A 60 3.82 -14.05 4.60
N ILE A 61 2.59 -14.02 5.12
CA ILE A 61 1.39 -14.25 4.31
C ILE A 61 1.21 -13.17 3.25
N GLY A 62 1.43 -11.90 3.59
CA GLY A 62 1.36 -10.80 2.64
C GLY A 62 2.32 -10.99 1.46
N TYR A 63 3.57 -11.38 1.73
CA TYR A 63 4.55 -11.70 0.69
C TYR A 63 4.17 -12.96 -0.09
N ALA A 64 3.65 -14.01 0.57
CA ALA A 64 3.21 -15.23 -0.09
C ALA A 64 2.04 -14.97 -1.06
N VAL A 65 1.06 -14.16 -0.67
CA VAL A 65 -0.05 -13.76 -1.55
C VAL A 65 0.47 -12.95 -2.73
N ARG A 66 1.42 -12.03 -2.51
CA ARG A 66 2.03 -11.22 -3.57
C ARG A 66 2.72 -12.05 -4.65
N LEU A 67 3.31 -13.20 -4.28
CA LEU A 67 3.87 -14.14 -5.26
C LEU A 67 2.83 -14.71 -6.22
N VAL A 68 1.59 -14.89 -5.76
CA VAL A 68 0.50 -15.48 -6.56
C VAL A 68 -0.29 -14.40 -7.31
N SER A 69 -0.43 -13.20 -6.74
CA SER A 69 -1.20 -12.11 -7.34
C SER A 69 -0.44 -11.28 -8.37
N GLY A 70 0.90 -11.33 -8.36
CA GLY A 70 1.77 -10.39 -9.08
C GLY A 70 2.03 -9.12 -8.28
#